data_AF-A0A951UQR2-F1
#
_entry.id   AF-A0A951UQR2-F1
#
_cell.length_a   1.000
_cell.length_b   1.000
_cell.length_c   1.000
_cell.angle_alpha   90.00
_cell.angle_beta   90.00
_cell.angle_gamma   90.00
#
_symmetry.space_group_name_H-M   'P 1'
#
loop_
_entity.id
_entity.type
_entity.pdbx_description
1 polymer ?
#
loop_
_entity_poly.entity_id
_entity_poly.type
_entity_poly.pdbx_seq_one_letter_code
_entity_poly.pdbx_strand_id
1 'polypeptide(L)' 'MFLALIVAWILFTILVKIVKTTVKTAFFVAAIVVLLQVAYNISPQDVLDYIIHLPETLNKLRSTK' A
#
# COMPACT_ATOMS: atom_id res chain seq x y z
N MET A 1 -11.68 28.82 -24.17
CA MET A 1 -11.56 27.52 -24.89
C MET A 1 -10.14 26.96 -24.82
N PHE A 2 -9.07 27.74 -25.06
CA PHE A 2 -7.68 27.27 -24.96
C PHE A 2 -7.14 27.07 -23.53
N LEU A 3 -7.63 27.85 -22.54
CA LEU A 3 -7.22 27.69 -21.13
C LEU A 3 -7.53 26.30 -20.57
N ALA A 4 -8.65 25.70 -20.96
CA ALA A 4 -9.05 24.37 -20.50
C ALA A 4 -8.08 23.27 -21.00
N LEU A 5 -7.54 23.41 -22.22
CA LEU A 5 -6.53 22.50 -22.78
C LEU A 5 -5.22 22.55 -21.98
N ILE A 6 -4.79 23.74 -21.57
CA ILE A 6 -3.57 23.93 -20.78
C ILE A 6 -3.72 23.33 -19.38
N VAL A 7 -4.87 23.57 -18.73
CA VAL A 7 -5.16 22.99 -17.41
C VAL A 7 -5.27 21.47 -17.47
N ALA A 8 -5.96 20.93 -18.49
CA ALA A 8 -6.06 19.49 -18.70
C ALA A 8 -4.68 18.85 -18.96
N TRP A 9 -3.82 19.51 -19.73
CA TRP A 9 -2.46 19.05 -19.99
C TRP A 9 -1.61 18.99 -18.72
N ILE A 10 -1.70 20.00 -17.86
CA ILE A 10 -1.00 20.04 -16.56
C ILE A 10 -1.49 18.92 -15.64
N LEU A 11 -2.81 18.76 -15.50
CA LEU A 11 -3.38 17.68 -14.70
C LEU A 11 -2.97 16.31 -15.25
N PHE A 12 -3.01 16.10 -16.56
CA PHE A 12 -2.58 14.86 -17.20
C PHE A 12 -1.10 14.56 -16.93
N THR A 13 -0.22 15.56 -17.04
CA THR A 13 1.21 15.36 -16.74
C THR A 13 1.46 15.05 -15.26
N ILE A 14 0.75 15.71 -14.35
CA ILE A 14 0.82 15.40 -12.91
C ILE A 14 0.28 13.99 -12.64
N LEU A 15 -0.87 13.63 -13.22
CA LEU A 15 -1.48 12.32 -13.06
C LEU A 15 -0.55 11.21 -13.56
N VAL A 16 0.04 11.36 -14.75
CA VAL A 16 0.99 10.41 -15.32
C VAL A 16 2.27 10.29 -14.46
N LYS A 17 2.75 11.40 -13.88
CA LYS A 17 3.88 11.37 -12.94
C LYS A 17 3.51 10.61 -11.65
N ILE A 18 2.34 10.89 -11.08
CA ILE A 18 1.85 10.21 -9.88
C ILE A 18 1.66 8.73 -10.16
N VAL A 19 1.01 8.36 -11.28
CA VAL A 19 0.83 6.96 -11.69
C VAL A 19 2.18 6.26 -11.87
N LYS A 20 3.16 6.88 -12.55
CA LYS A 20 4.50 6.28 -12.67
C LYS A 20 5.19 6.09 -11.33
N THR A 21 5.05 7.03 -10.41
CA THR A 21 5.60 6.92 -9.04
C THR A 21 4.87 5.81 -8.26
N THR A 22 3.54 5.82 -8.26
CA THR A 22 2.70 4.83 -7.58
C THR A 22 2.89 3.44 -8.16
N VAL A 23 3.04 3.28 -9.47
CA VAL A 23 3.32 1.98 -10.12
C VAL A 23 4.68 1.47 -9.70
N LYS A 24 5.72 2.30 -9.65
CA LYS A 24 7.04 1.86 -9.14
C LYS A 24 6.98 1.46 -7.68
N THR A 25 6.32 2.25 -6.84
CA THR A 25 6.15 1.95 -5.42
C THR A 25 5.31 0.68 -5.22
N ALA A 26 4.17 0.56 -5.90
CA ALA A 26 3.30 -0.61 -5.85
C ALA A 26 3.98 -1.85 -6.42
N PHE A 27 4.78 -1.72 -7.48
CA PHE A 27 5.59 -2.81 -8.01
C PHE A 27 6.68 -3.24 -7.03
N PHE A 28 7.35 -2.30 -6.36
CA PHE A 28 8.36 -2.63 -5.35
C PHE A 28 7.73 -3.30 -4.12
N VAL A 29 6.59 -2.79 -3.66
CA VAL A 29 5.79 -3.40 -2.59
C VAL A 29 5.32 -4.79 -3.02
N ALA A 30 4.77 -4.95 -4.22
CA ALA A 30 4.35 -6.24 -4.75
C ALA A 30 5.53 -7.21 -4.89
N ALA A 31 6.70 -6.77 -5.34
CA ALA A 31 7.90 -7.58 -5.44
C ALA A 31 8.38 -8.05 -4.06
N ILE A 32 8.42 -7.16 -3.06
CA ILE A 32 8.74 -7.53 -1.67
C ILE A 32 7.71 -8.51 -1.12
N VAL A 33 6.43 -8.24 -1.35
CA VAL A 33 5.32 -9.10 -0.89
C VAL A 33 5.40 -10.49 -1.52
N VAL A 34 5.67 -10.59 -2.82
CA VAL A 34 5.85 -11.87 -3.51
C VAL A 34 7.08 -12.60 -2.99
N LEU A 35 8.20 -11.90 -2.79
CA LEU A 35 9.40 -12.49 -2.18
C LEU A 35 9.11 -13.02 -0.77
N LEU A 36 8.36 -12.26 0.04
CA LEU A 36 7.99 -12.65 1.40
C LEU A 36 6.99 -13.82 1.38
N GLN A 37 6.04 -13.82 0.46
CA GLN A 37 5.08 -14.90 0.25
C GLN A 37 5.79 -16.18 -0.19
N VAL A 38 6.79 -16.10 -1.06
CA VAL A 38 7.60 -17.25 -1.50
C VAL A 38 8.53 -17.73 -0.37
N ALA A 39 9.12 -16.83 0.42
CA ALA A 39 10.07 -17.17 1.48
C ALA A 39 9.39 -17.69 2.76
N TYR A 40 8.24 -17.14 3.14
CA TYR A 40 7.55 -17.45 4.40
C TYR A 40 6.21 -18.19 4.20
N ASN A 41 5.73 -18.37 2.96
CA ASN A 41 4.45 -19.03 2.62
C ASN A 41 3.22 -18.39 3.31
N ILE A 42 3.33 -17.13 3.71
CA ILE A 42 2.26 -16.37 4.38
C ILE A 42 1.71 -15.32 3.41
N SER A 43 0.39 -15.14 3.44
CA SER A 43 -0.26 -14.12 2.63
C SER A 43 0.03 -12.74 3.23
N PRO A 44 0.24 -11.69 2.42
CA PRO A 44 0.34 -10.31 2.93
C PRO A 44 -0.90 -9.90 3.76
N GLN A 45 -2.02 -10.57 3.49
CA GLN A 45 -3.29 -10.39 4.18
C GLN A 45 -3.19 -10.88 5.64
N ASP A 46 -2.49 -11.99 5.87
CA ASP A 46 -2.24 -12.54 7.20
C ASP A 46 -1.34 -11.64 8.03
N VAL A 47 -0.35 -10.98 7.40
CA VAL A 47 0.54 -10.02 8.08
C VAL A 47 -0.23 -8.79 8.52
N LEU A 48 -1.10 -8.25 7.66
CA LEU A 48 -1.96 -7.14 8.01
C LEU A 48 -2.95 -7.54 9.10
N ASP A 49 -3.62 -8.67 8.94
CA ASP A 49 -4.59 -9.18 9.91
C ASP A 49 -3.95 -9.37 11.29
N TYR A 50 -2.75 -9.96 11.35
CA TYR A 50 -1.98 -10.09 12.57
C TYR A 50 -1.67 -8.73 13.20
N ILE A 51 -1.24 -7.74 12.42
CA ILE A 51 -0.95 -6.39 12.93
C ILE A 51 -2.19 -5.72 13.50
N ILE A 52 -3.36 -5.91 12.89
CA ILE A 52 -4.63 -5.31 13.34
C ILE A 52 -5.13 -5.98 14.63
N HIS A 53 -4.86 -7.27 14.82
CA HIS A 53 -5.28 -8.03 16.00
C HIS A 53 -4.25 -8.01 17.17
N LEU A 54 -3.02 -7.52 16.93
CA LEU A 54 -2.03 -7.25 17.98
C LEU A 54 -2.55 -6.36 19.12
N PRO A 55 -3.18 -5.19 18.87
CA PRO A 55 -3.69 -4.35 19.96
C PRO A 55 -4.79 -5.04 20.79
N GLU A 56 -5.63 -5.88 20.18
CA GLU A 56 -6.65 -6.65 20.92
C GLU A 56 -6.02 -7.70 21.84
N THR A 57 -5.04 -8.45 21.33
CA THR A 57 -4.31 -9.44 22.15
C THR A 57 -3.57 -8.77 23.31
N LEU A 58 -2.98 -7.58 23.10
CA LEU A 58 -2.36 -6.78 24.16
C LEU A 58 -3.38 -6.28 25.20
N ASN A 59 -4.55 -5.81 24.77
CA ASN A 59 -5.62 -5.36 25.67
C ASN A 59 -6.18 -6.51 26.50
N LYS A 60 -6.33 -7.70 25.90
CA LYS A 60 -6.83 -8.90 26.58
C LYS A 60 -5.84 -9.42 27.62
N LEU A 61 -4.54 -9.39 27.32
CA LEU A 61 -3.48 -9.71 28.28
C LEU A 61 -3.39 -8.67 29.41
N ARG A 62 -3.59 -7.38 29.10
CA ARG A 62 -3.60 -6.30 30.11
C ARG A 62 -4.81 -6.38 31.04
N SER A 63 -5.98 -6.77 30.53
CA SER A 63 -7.23 -6.86 31.31
C SER A 63 -7.32 -8.11 32.20
N THR A 64 -6.43 -9.09 32.03
CA THR A 64 -6.43 -10.33 32.83
C THR A 64 -5.61 -10.22 34.12
N LYS A 65 -5.04 -9.04 34.42
CA LYS A 65 -4.27 -8.72 35.63
C LYS A 65 -4.97 -7.65 36.45
#